data_AF-A0A0P8XHN4-F1
#
_entry.id   AF-A0A0P8XHN4-F1
#
_cell.length_a   1.000
_cell.length_b   1.000
_cell.length_c   1.000
_cell.angle_alpha   90.00
_cell.angle_beta   90.00
_cell.angle_gamma   90.00
#
_symmetry.space_group_name_H-M   'P 1'
#
loop_
_entity.id
_entity.type
_entity.pdbx_description
1 polymer ?
#
loop_
_entity_poly.entity_id
_entity_poly.type
_entity_poly.pdbx_seq_one_letter_code
_entity_poly.pdbx_strand_id
1 'polypeptide(L)'
;MSDRPGSDVDRLRLKVCVWIYGIALVFIFLALLLLLLPALLSHYDLVPNCTAAYSFFVCGLFILILYVWVDWLRFKVPFNWIASCVVAACLALGTVSVIPEQAVGRTLLFAIEILVMVSFFLMLAYWQLPDCPTVVYLLLVWYIYAVCSWFLCAVVGSSLSDPEDVISFAMHIVLWQMSCPIILFQGQVIYGYYGNHPTFLDMPLCALILFVDFLGFYAFLDGADHIANSILYTVDPSASRFFSRVLKSQLDT
;
A
#
# COMPACT_ATOMS: atom_id res chain seq x y z
N MET A 1 -38.93 -22.16 8.12
CA MET A 1 -37.81 -22.79 8.84
C MET A 1 -37.04 -23.63 7.84
N SER A 2 -35.85 -23.18 7.47
CA SER A 2 -34.90 -23.85 6.58
C SER A 2 -33.52 -23.53 7.14
N ASP A 3 -33.12 -24.28 8.15
CA ASP A 3 -31.76 -24.24 8.68
C ASP A 3 -30.83 -24.85 7.62
N ARG A 4 -30.20 -23.98 6.83
CA ARG A 4 -29.07 -24.37 5.98
C ARG A 4 -27.84 -24.45 6.89
N PRO A 5 -27.19 -25.61 7.05
CA PRO A 5 -26.04 -25.80 7.94
C PRO A 5 -24.74 -25.08 7.51
N GLY A 6 -24.83 -24.10 6.60
CA GLY A 6 -23.72 -23.22 6.19
C GLY A 6 -23.86 -21.76 6.64
N SER A 7 -25.01 -21.31 7.16
CA SER A 7 -25.28 -19.88 7.37
C SER A 7 -24.46 -19.22 8.49
N ASP A 8 -24.11 -19.96 9.54
CA ASP A 8 -23.49 -19.36 10.72
C ASP A 8 -21.98 -19.17 10.56
N VAL A 9 -21.31 -20.09 9.86
CA VAL A 9 -19.87 -19.99 9.57
C VAL A 9 -19.61 -18.86 8.57
N ASP A 10 -20.42 -18.75 7.52
CA ASP A 10 -20.31 -17.68 6.53
C ASP A 10 -20.60 -16.30 7.14
N ARG A 11 -21.60 -16.22 8.04
CA ARG A 11 -21.90 -15.00 8.79
C ARG A 11 -20.77 -14.61 9.73
N LEU A 12 -20.13 -15.56 10.39
CA LEU A 12 -18.96 -15.31 11.23
C LEU A 12 -17.76 -14.82 10.40
N ARG A 13 -17.49 -15.45 9.26
CA ARG A 13 -16.43 -15.04 8.30
C ARG A 13 -16.63 -13.60 7.84
N LEU A 14 -17.85 -13.27 7.41
CA LEU A 14 -18.19 -11.91 6.99
C LEU A 14 -17.97 -10.90 8.12
N LYS A 15 -18.40 -11.24 9.34
CA LYS A 15 -18.18 -10.39 10.52
C LYS A 15 -16.69 -10.13 10.72
N VAL A 16 -15.85 -11.17 10.71
CA VAL A 16 -14.39 -11.05 10.85
C VAL A 16 -13.78 -10.16 9.77
N CYS A 17 -14.17 -10.35 8.51
CA CYS A 17 -13.68 -9.52 7.41
C CYS A 17 -14.03 -8.04 7.62
N VAL A 18 -15.26 -7.75 8.04
CA VAL A 18 -15.70 -6.37 8.35
C VAL A 18 -14.88 -5.78 9.50
N TRP A 19 -14.56 -6.57 10.53
CA TRP A 19 -13.68 -6.11 11.61
C TRP A 19 -12.27 -5.80 11.11
N ILE A 20 -11.66 -6.70 10.33
CA ILE A 20 -10.31 -6.49 9.75
C ILE A 20 -10.28 -5.19 8.93
N TYR A 21 -11.22 -5.01 8.02
CA TYR A 21 -11.30 -3.81 7.19
C TYR A 21 -11.62 -2.55 7.99
N GLY A 22 -12.52 -2.64 8.98
CA GLY A 22 -12.83 -1.53 9.87
C GLY A 22 -11.60 -1.06 10.68
N ILE A 23 -10.81 -2.00 11.21
CA ILE A 23 -9.59 -1.68 11.97
C ILE A 23 -8.53 -1.08 11.04
N ALA A 24 -8.33 -1.67 9.85
CA ALA A 24 -7.41 -1.13 8.86
C ALA A 24 -7.77 0.31 8.48
N LEU A 25 -9.07 0.59 8.26
CA LEU A 25 -9.56 1.95 7.99
C LEU A 25 -9.28 2.91 9.15
N VAL A 26 -9.38 2.48 10.40
CA VAL A 26 -9.01 3.31 11.56
C VAL A 26 -7.52 3.64 11.54
N PHE A 27 -6.64 2.67 11.29
CA PHE A 27 -5.20 2.94 11.16
C PHE A 27 -4.88 3.87 9.99
N ILE A 28 -5.48 3.63 8.83
CA ILE A 28 -5.33 4.47 7.64
C ILE A 28 -5.80 5.89 7.92
N PHE A 29 -6.97 6.06 8.55
CA PHE A 29 -7.52 7.36 8.91
C PHE A 29 -6.58 8.12 9.87
N LEU A 30 -6.05 7.44 10.89
CA LEU A 30 -5.09 8.04 11.82
C LEU A 30 -3.80 8.46 11.13
N ALA A 31 -3.26 7.62 10.22
CA ALA A 31 -2.08 7.99 9.45
C ALA A 31 -2.34 9.13 8.48
N LEU A 32 -3.52 9.18 7.85
CA LEU A 32 -3.94 10.30 7.01
C LEU A 32 -4.02 11.59 7.81
N LEU A 33 -4.58 11.55 9.03
CA LEU A 33 -4.60 12.71 9.92
C LEU A 33 -3.18 13.19 10.23
N LEU A 34 -2.24 12.25 10.48
CA LEU A 34 -0.84 12.58 10.71
C LEU A 34 -0.14 13.14 9.46
N LEU A 35 -0.45 12.63 8.26
CA LEU A 35 0.09 13.12 6.98
C LEU A 35 -0.45 14.51 6.62
N LEU A 36 -1.69 14.82 6.99
CA LEU A 36 -2.31 16.12 6.79
C LEU A 36 -1.90 17.16 7.85
N LEU A 37 -1.37 16.71 8.99
CA LEU A 37 -1.04 17.57 10.12
C LEU A 37 -0.05 18.70 9.77
N PRO A 38 1.06 18.46 9.02
CA PRO A 38 1.97 19.52 8.64
C PRO A 38 1.26 20.63 7.82
N ALA A 39 0.47 20.23 6.82
CA ALA A 39 -0.26 21.17 5.97
C ALA A 39 -1.36 21.95 6.72
N LEU A 40 -1.92 21.37 7.78
CA LEU A 40 -2.91 22.03 8.66
C LEU A 40 -2.24 23.00 9.66
N LEU A 41 -0.97 22.78 10.00
CA LEU A 41 -0.19 23.57 10.94
C LEU A 41 0.85 24.44 10.20
N SER A 42 0.44 25.09 9.11
CA SER A 42 1.30 25.93 8.24
C SER A 42 2.04 27.08 8.93
N HIS A 43 1.82 27.30 10.23
CA HIS A 43 2.56 28.26 11.06
C HIS A 43 3.81 27.68 11.73
N TYR A 44 4.02 26.36 11.65
CA TYR A 44 5.19 25.68 12.15
C TYR A 44 5.94 25.03 10.99
N ASP A 45 7.18 25.44 10.77
CA ASP A 45 8.07 24.81 9.79
C ASP A 45 8.45 23.40 10.28
N LEU A 46 7.62 22.39 9.97
CA LEU A 46 7.98 21.00 10.20
C LEU A 46 8.99 20.57 9.12
N VAL A 47 10.27 20.68 9.44
CA VAL A 47 11.35 20.21 8.56
C VAL A 47 11.41 18.67 8.61
N PRO A 48 11.48 17.99 7.44
CA PRO A 48 11.67 16.55 7.38
C PRO A 48 12.89 16.12 8.20
N ASN A 49 12.73 15.07 9.03
CA ASN A 49 13.78 14.58 9.91
C ASN A 49 14.13 13.14 9.57
N CYS A 50 15.15 12.98 8.74
CA CYS A 50 15.64 11.68 8.28
C CYS A 50 16.01 10.75 9.44
N THR A 51 16.62 11.27 10.51
CA THR A 51 17.05 10.46 11.67
C THR A 51 15.85 9.89 12.42
N ALA A 52 14.82 10.71 12.62
CA ALA A 52 13.57 10.27 13.24
C ALA A 52 12.88 9.22 12.37
N ALA A 53 12.80 9.45 11.06
CA ALA A 53 12.25 8.50 10.11
C ALA A 53 12.94 7.12 10.17
N TYR A 54 14.26 7.08 10.05
CA TYR A 54 15.02 5.84 10.12
C TYR A 54 14.80 5.12 11.45
N SER A 55 14.81 5.85 12.56
CA SER A 55 14.60 5.28 13.89
C SER A 55 13.23 4.63 14.02
N PHE A 56 12.18 5.32 13.56
CA PHE A 56 10.80 4.82 13.59
C PHE A 56 10.59 3.62 12.65
N PHE A 57 11.12 3.67 11.43
CA PHE A 57 11.02 2.56 10.49
C PHE A 57 11.77 1.32 10.99
N VAL A 58 13.02 1.47 11.43
CA VAL A 58 13.82 0.35 11.95
C VAL A 58 13.15 -0.26 13.19
N CYS A 59 12.68 0.57 14.12
CA CYS A 59 11.97 0.11 15.30
C CYS A 59 10.67 -0.62 14.93
N GLY A 60 9.83 -0.01 14.09
CA GLY A 60 8.56 -0.59 13.64
C GLY A 60 8.73 -1.92 12.90
N LEU A 61 9.68 -1.99 11.96
CA LEU A 61 9.99 -3.21 11.20
C LEU A 61 10.57 -4.30 12.09
N PHE A 62 11.47 -3.94 13.03
CA PHE A 62 12.02 -4.92 13.97
C PHE A 62 10.93 -5.52 14.86
N ILE A 63 10.03 -4.69 15.40
CA ILE A 63 8.88 -5.16 16.18
C ILE A 63 7.97 -6.03 15.32
N LEU A 64 7.69 -5.64 14.07
CA LEU A 64 6.88 -6.43 13.14
C LEU A 64 7.49 -7.80 12.87
N ILE A 65 8.80 -7.88 12.60
CA ILE A 65 9.51 -9.14 12.37
C ILE A 65 9.41 -10.04 13.60
N LEU A 66 9.69 -9.52 14.80
CA LEU A 66 9.56 -10.28 16.04
C LEU A 66 8.12 -10.75 16.29
N TYR A 67 7.15 -9.88 16.00
CA TYR A 67 5.73 -10.17 16.17
C TYR A 67 5.24 -11.27 15.22
N VAL A 68 5.68 -11.27 13.96
CA VAL A 68 5.34 -12.30 12.98
C VAL A 68 6.08 -13.61 13.26
N TRP A 69 7.34 -13.55 13.71
CA TRP A 69 8.16 -14.72 13.98
C TRP A 69 7.70 -15.52 15.21
N VAL A 70 7.26 -14.82 16.26
CA VAL A 70 6.88 -15.46 17.52
C VAL A 70 5.38 -15.71 17.55
N ASP A 71 4.96 -16.87 17.07
CA ASP A 71 3.57 -17.32 17.02
C ASP A 71 2.82 -17.13 18.34
N TRP A 72 3.50 -17.39 19.45
CA TRP A 72 2.94 -17.22 20.78
C TRP A 72 2.51 -15.77 21.11
N LEU A 73 3.22 -14.76 20.59
CA LEU A 73 2.84 -13.35 20.79
C LEU A 73 1.58 -12.99 20.00
N ARG A 74 1.32 -13.66 18.86
CA ARG A 74 0.13 -13.44 18.03
C ARG A 74 -1.15 -13.90 18.71
N PHE A 75 -1.07 -15.00 19.46
CA PHE A 75 -2.23 -15.60 20.13
C PHE A 75 -2.53 -15.03 21.52
N LYS A 76 -1.65 -14.20 22.09
CA LYS A 76 -1.85 -13.61 23.42
C LYS A 76 -2.56 -12.27 23.34
N VAL A 77 -3.83 -12.26 23.73
CA VAL A 77 -4.58 -11.03 24.02
C VAL A 77 -4.19 -10.51 25.42
N PRO A 78 -3.93 -9.21 25.62
CA PRO A 78 -4.06 -8.09 24.67
C PRO A 78 -2.75 -7.74 23.93
N PHE A 79 -1.69 -8.53 24.08
CA PHE A 79 -0.36 -8.20 23.56
C PHE A 79 -0.34 -8.02 22.05
N ASN A 80 -1.05 -8.87 21.30
CA ASN A 80 -1.15 -8.79 19.84
C ASN A 80 -1.68 -7.42 19.34
N TRP A 81 -2.66 -6.85 20.04
CA TRP A 81 -3.19 -5.52 19.75
C TRP A 81 -2.19 -4.42 20.05
N ILE A 82 -1.52 -4.48 21.21
CA ILE A 82 -0.52 -3.48 21.60
C ILE A 82 0.63 -3.48 20.60
N ALA A 83 1.17 -4.66 20.26
CA ALA A 83 2.23 -4.78 19.26
C ALA A 83 1.81 -4.20 17.91
N SER A 84 0.60 -4.54 17.43
CA SER A 84 0.09 -4.02 16.15
C SER A 84 -0.08 -2.51 16.15
N CYS A 85 -0.62 -1.92 17.23
CA CYS A 85 -0.76 -0.47 17.37
C CYS A 85 0.61 0.23 17.44
N VAL A 86 1.58 -0.34 18.15
CA VAL A 86 2.95 0.20 18.23
C VAL A 86 3.61 0.18 16.86
N VAL A 87 3.52 -0.94 16.13
CA VAL A 87 4.05 -1.01 14.75
C VAL A 87 3.36 0.01 13.85
N ALA A 88 2.03 0.09 13.89
CA ALA A 88 1.27 1.04 13.09
C ALA A 88 1.71 2.49 13.38
N ALA A 89 1.83 2.86 14.66
CA ALA A 89 2.27 4.18 15.07
C ALA A 89 3.71 4.47 14.61
N CYS A 90 4.64 3.53 14.80
CA CYS A 90 6.03 3.68 14.35
C CYS A 90 6.10 3.88 12.83
N LEU A 91 5.42 3.05 12.05
CA LEU A 91 5.47 3.16 10.58
C LEU A 91 4.76 4.42 10.07
N ALA A 92 3.64 4.81 10.68
CA ALA A 92 2.95 6.06 10.36
C ALA A 92 3.84 7.28 10.62
N LEU A 93 4.44 7.36 11.81
CA LEU A 93 5.34 8.47 12.19
C LEU A 93 6.61 8.48 11.34
N GLY A 94 7.16 7.31 11.01
CA GLY A 94 8.28 7.19 10.09
C GLY A 94 7.95 7.77 8.72
N THR A 95 6.78 7.43 8.18
CA THR A 95 6.31 7.93 6.87
C THR A 95 6.14 9.44 6.88
N VAL A 96 5.47 9.99 7.90
CA VAL A 96 5.25 11.44 8.06
C VAL A 96 6.58 12.20 8.23
N SER A 97 7.60 11.56 8.81
CA SER A 97 8.90 12.21 9.02
C SER A 97 9.77 12.33 7.76
N VAL A 98 9.48 11.53 6.72
CA VAL A 98 10.20 11.54 5.43
C VAL A 98 9.52 12.43 4.42
N ILE A 99 8.19 12.36 4.36
CA ILE A 99 7.42 12.98 3.28
C ILE A 99 7.40 14.51 3.48
N PRO A 100 7.83 15.30 2.48
CA PRO A 100 7.85 16.75 2.57
C PRO A 100 6.43 17.31 2.71
N GLU A 101 6.30 18.59 3.06
CA GLU A 101 5.00 19.25 3.14
C GLU A 101 4.28 19.16 1.78
N GLN A 102 3.15 18.47 1.77
CA GLN A 102 2.34 18.24 0.58
C GLN A 102 1.07 19.06 0.60
N ALA A 103 0.61 19.45 -0.59
CA ALA A 103 -0.71 20.02 -0.74
C ALA A 103 -1.78 19.01 -0.31
N VAL A 104 -2.68 19.42 0.59
CA VAL A 104 -3.79 18.61 1.12
C VAL A 104 -4.56 17.89 0.00
N GLY A 105 -4.80 18.58 -1.13
CA GLY A 105 -5.50 18.00 -2.28
C GLY A 105 -4.77 16.80 -2.89
N ARG A 106 -3.44 16.84 -2.98
CA ARG A 106 -2.62 15.75 -3.53
C ARG A 106 -2.63 14.53 -2.61
N THR A 107 -2.40 14.75 -1.31
CA THR A 107 -2.47 13.71 -0.27
C THR A 107 -3.81 12.98 -0.29
N LEU A 108 -4.93 13.73 -0.36
CA LEU A 108 -6.27 13.15 -0.42
C LEU A 108 -6.51 12.39 -1.73
N LEU A 109 -6.02 12.89 -2.87
CA LEU A 109 -6.18 12.23 -4.15
C LEU A 109 -5.48 10.86 -4.17
N PHE A 110 -4.22 10.79 -3.71
CA PHE A 110 -3.51 9.51 -3.58
C PHE A 110 -4.18 8.56 -2.58
N ALA A 111 -4.64 9.08 -1.44
CA ALA A 111 -5.36 8.27 -0.47
C ALA A 111 -6.62 7.63 -1.08
N ILE A 112 -7.40 8.42 -1.83
CA ILE A 112 -8.61 7.94 -2.52
C ILE A 112 -8.25 6.92 -3.59
N GLU A 113 -7.23 7.19 -4.42
CA GLU A 113 -6.75 6.25 -5.43
C GLU A 113 -6.40 4.90 -4.80
N ILE A 114 -5.63 4.90 -3.71
CA ILE A 114 -5.23 3.69 -3.01
C ILE A 114 -6.44 2.96 -2.44
N LEU A 115 -7.33 3.66 -1.74
CA LEU A 115 -8.52 3.06 -1.16
C LEU A 115 -9.42 2.41 -2.22
N VAL A 116 -9.62 3.08 -3.36
CA VAL A 116 -10.41 2.56 -4.48
C VAL A 116 -9.76 1.32 -5.07
N MET A 117 -8.46 1.38 -5.38
CA MET A 117 -7.74 0.29 -6.03
C MET A 117 -7.61 -0.94 -5.12
N VAL A 118 -7.24 -0.75 -3.85
CA VAL A 118 -7.16 -1.84 -2.87
C VAL A 118 -8.54 -2.46 -2.66
N SER A 119 -9.59 -1.66 -2.50
CA SER A 119 -10.96 -2.18 -2.34
C SER A 119 -11.42 -2.97 -3.57
N PHE A 120 -11.11 -2.48 -4.77
CA PHE A 120 -11.42 -3.17 -6.01
C PHE A 120 -10.73 -4.53 -6.10
N PHE A 121 -9.43 -4.61 -5.81
CA PHE A 121 -8.71 -5.89 -5.83
C PHE A 121 -9.14 -6.84 -4.72
N LEU A 122 -9.43 -6.35 -3.51
CA LEU A 122 -9.98 -7.18 -2.44
C LEU A 122 -11.37 -7.73 -2.82
N MET A 123 -12.21 -6.94 -3.49
CA MET A 123 -13.49 -7.41 -4.01
C MET A 123 -13.30 -8.50 -5.08
N LEU A 124 -12.32 -8.35 -5.98
CA LEU A 124 -11.97 -9.40 -6.94
C LEU A 124 -11.48 -10.67 -6.22
N ALA A 125 -10.66 -10.54 -5.18
CA ALA A 125 -10.20 -11.68 -4.38
C ALA A 125 -11.36 -12.47 -3.74
N TYR A 126 -12.48 -11.81 -3.43
CA TYR A 126 -13.69 -12.46 -2.93
C TYR A 126 -14.46 -13.25 -4.01
N TRP A 127 -14.43 -12.81 -5.27
CA TRP A 127 -15.14 -13.46 -6.38
C TRP A 127 -14.36 -14.62 -7.02
N GLN A 128 -13.68 -15.43 -6.21
CA GLN A 128 -12.97 -16.59 -6.73
C GLN A 128 -13.93 -17.52 -7.50
N LEU A 129 -13.53 -17.89 -8.72
CA LEU A 129 -14.29 -18.82 -9.56
C LEU A 129 -14.38 -20.20 -8.89
N PRO A 130 -15.55 -20.86 -8.92
CA PRO A 130 -15.68 -22.22 -8.39
C PRO A 130 -14.72 -23.16 -9.12
N ASP A 131 -14.09 -24.06 -8.35
CA ASP A 131 -13.15 -25.08 -8.83
C ASP A 131 -11.86 -24.55 -9.51
N CYS A 132 -11.61 -23.24 -9.45
CA CYS A 132 -10.38 -22.65 -9.95
C CYS A 132 -9.30 -22.63 -8.85
N PRO A 133 -8.10 -23.22 -9.09
CA PRO A 133 -6.99 -23.13 -8.16
C PRO A 133 -6.62 -21.67 -7.86
N THR A 134 -6.40 -21.36 -6.58
CA THR A 134 -6.20 -19.99 -6.07
C THR A 134 -5.08 -19.23 -6.79
N VAL A 135 -3.98 -19.92 -7.12
CA VAL A 135 -2.85 -19.36 -7.89
C VAL A 135 -3.22 -19.09 -9.35
N VAL A 136 -3.99 -19.98 -9.98
CA VAL A 136 -4.45 -19.81 -11.37
C VAL A 136 -5.40 -18.62 -11.47
N TYR A 137 -6.33 -18.49 -10.52
CA TYR A 137 -7.23 -17.35 -10.43
C TYR A 137 -6.45 -16.03 -10.29
N LEU A 138 -5.45 -15.99 -9.40
CA LEU A 138 -4.60 -14.81 -9.19
C LEU A 138 -3.88 -14.40 -10.48
N LEU A 139 -3.22 -15.34 -11.16
CA LEU A 139 -2.52 -15.06 -12.42
C LEU A 139 -3.48 -14.62 -13.53
N LEU A 140 -4.68 -15.22 -13.60
CA LEU A 140 -5.69 -14.87 -14.58
C LEU A 140 -6.19 -13.43 -14.38
N VAL A 141 -6.58 -13.07 -13.15
CA VAL A 141 -7.05 -11.72 -12.82
C VAL A 141 -5.94 -10.69 -13.05
N TRP A 142 -4.71 -10.99 -12.61
CA TRP A 142 -3.56 -10.13 -12.85
C TRP A 142 -3.32 -9.92 -14.35
N TYR A 143 -3.33 -10.99 -15.15
CA TYR A 143 -3.12 -10.89 -16.60
C TYR A 143 -4.20 -10.03 -17.28
N ILE A 144 -5.47 -10.26 -16.94
CA ILE A 144 -6.59 -9.45 -17.46
C ILE A 144 -6.38 -7.97 -17.07
N TYR A 145 -6.06 -7.71 -15.81
CA TYR A 145 -5.79 -6.36 -15.33
C TYR A 145 -4.59 -5.72 -16.05
N ALA A 146 -3.50 -6.46 -16.26
CA ALA A 146 -2.31 -5.98 -16.97
C ALA A 146 -2.64 -5.59 -18.43
N VAL A 147 -3.41 -6.41 -19.15
CA VAL A 147 -3.85 -6.11 -20.52
C VAL A 147 -4.76 -4.88 -20.55
N CYS A 148 -5.76 -4.81 -19.66
CA CYS A 148 -6.68 -3.68 -19.57
C CYS A 148 -5.96 -2.37 -19.21
N SER A 149 -5.04 -2.42 -18.25
CA SER A 149 -4.27 -1.26 -17.81
C SER A 149 -3.27 -0.79 -18.87
N TRP A 150 -2.65 -1.69 -19.63
CA TRP A 150 -1.82 -1.33 -20.79
C TRP A 150 -2.64 -0.64 -21.88
N PHE A 151 -3.81 -1.18 -22.21
CA PHE A 151 -4.73 -0.57 -23.17
C PHE A 151 -5.17 0.83 -22.71
N LEU A 152 -5.53 0.98 -21.43
CA LEU A 152 -5.88 2.27 -20.85
C LEU A 152 -4.71 3.25 -20.92
N CYS A 153 -3.50 2.80 -20.61
CA CYS A 153 -2.27 3.61 -20.71
C CYS A 153 -2.01 4.09 -22.13
N ALA A 154 -2.23 3.25 -23.14
CA ALA A 154 -2.08 3.65 -24.54
C ALA A 154 -3.12 4.70 -24.97
N VAL A 155 -4.39 4.50 -24.60
CA VAL A 155 -5.48 5.43 -24.96
C VAL A 155 -5.31 6.78 -24.24
N VAL A 156 -5.14 6.77 -22.92
CA VAL A 156 -4.95 7.99 -22.12
C VAL A 156 -3.64 8.67 -22.50
N GLY A 157 -2.55 7.90 -22.65
CA GLY A 157 -1.25 8.43 -23.07
C GLY A 157 -1.29 9.11 -24.43
N SER A 158 -2.06 8.58 -25.39
CA SER A 158 -2.27 9.25 -26.70
C SER A 158 -3.07 10.55 -26.62
N SER A 159 -3.80 10.77 -25.53
CA SER A 159 -4.62 11.96 -25.30
C SER A 159 -3.88 13.03 -24.49
N LEU A 160 -2.78 12.68 -23.83
CA LEU A 160 -1.94 13.60 -23.07
C LEU A 160 -0.92 14.26 -24.01
N SER A 161 -0.78 15.57 -23.88
CA SER A 161 0.15 16.35 -24.71
C SER A 161 1.57 16.39 -24.13
N ASP A 162 1.71 16.23 -22.81
CA ASP A 162 3.00 16.33 -22.11
C ASP A 162 3.59 14.93 -21.87
N PRO A 163 4.83 14.65 -22.34
CA PRO A 163 5.51 13.39 -22.04
C PRO A 163 5.72 13.13 -20.53
N GLU A 164 5.85 14.17 -19.70
CA GLU A 164 6.00 14.02 -18.25
C GLU A 164 4.74 13.44 -17.61
N ASP A 165 3.56 13.95 -18.02
CA ASP A 165 2.26 13.44 -17.56
C ASP A 165 2.04 11.98 -17.99
N VAL A 166 2.46 11.62 -19.20
CA VAL A 166 2.36 10.24 -19.71
C VAL A 166 3.19 9.29 -18.86
N ILE A 167 4.43 9.68 -18.52
CA ILE A 167 5.33 8.84 -17.72
C ILE A 167 4.83 8.75 -16.28
N SER A 168 4.39 9.86 -15.68
CA SER A 168 3.80 9.84 -14.33
C SER A 168 2.58 8.92 -14.28
N PHE A 169 1.66 9.03 -15.24
CA PHE A 169 0.52 8.11 -15.35
C PHE A 169 0.95 6.64 -15.53
N ALA A 170 1.98 6.38 -16.35
CA ALA A 170 2.51 5.04 -16.52
C ALA A 170 3.10 4.47 -15.22
N MET A 171 3.74 5.29 -14.38
CA MET A 171 4.27 4.86 -13.08
C MET A 171 3.16 4.43 -12.12
N HIS A 172 2.01 5.11 -12.12
CA HIS A 172 0.82 4.66 -11.37
C HIS A 172 0.34 3.30 -11.87
N ILE A 173 0.25 3.10 -13.19
CA ILE A 173 -0.14 1.81 -13.77
C ILE A 173 0.85 0.69 -13.38
N VAL A 174 2.16 0.97 -13.43
CA VAL A 174 3.21 0.01 -13.01
C VAL A 174 3.04 -0.38 -11.55
N LEU A 175 2.81 0.59 -10.65
CA LEU A 175 2.52 0.30 -9.24
C LEU A 175 1.37 -0.70 -9.13
N TRP A 176 0.24 -0.40 -9.74
CA TRP A 176 -0.94 -1.24 -9.60
C TRP A 176 -0.78 -2.61 -10.23
N GLN A 177 -0.05 -2.75 -11.33
CA GLN A 177 0.28 -4.05 -11.91
C GLN A 177 1.15 -4.91 -10.99
N MET A 178 2.12 -4.29 -10.30
CA MET A 178 3.00 -4.98 -9.36
C MET A 178 2.29 -5.33 -8.05
N SER A 179 1.39 -4.46 -7.58
CA SER A 179 0.66 -4.61 -6.33
C SER A 179 -0.57 -5.53 -6.44
N CYS A 180 -1.19 -5.61 -7.62
CA CYS A 180 -2.37 -6.44 -7.89
C CYS A 180 -2.22 -7.89 -7.37
N PRO A 181 -1.18 -8.68 -7.72
CA PRO A 181 -1.05 -10.06 -7.25
C PRO A 181 -0.89 -10.13 -5.72
N ILE A 182 -0.23 -9.14 -5.11
CA ILE A 182 0.00 -9.07 -3.66
C ILE A 182 -1.33 -8.86 -2.94
N ILE A 183 -2.13 -7.88 -3.36
CA ILE A 183 -3.42 -7.54 -2.75
C ILE A 183 -4.44 -8.68 -2.97
N LEU A 184 -4.45 -9.28 -4.17
CA LEU A 184 -5.31 -10.44 -4.46
C LEU A 184 -4.98 -11.62 -3.55
N PHE A 185 -3.70 -11.94 -3.39
CA PHE A 185 -3.25 -13.00 -2.49
C PHE A 185 -3.67 -12.72 -1.04
N GLN A 186 -3.45 -11.50 -0.56
CA GLN A 186 -3.87 -11.10 0.79
C GLN A 186 -5.38 -11.23 0.98
N GLY A 187 -6.17 -10.77 0.01
CA GLY A 187 -7.63 -10.95 0.02
C GLY A 187 -8.00 -12.44 0.10
N GLN A 188 -7.37 -13.30 -0.71
CA GLN A 188 -7.62 -14.73 -0.68
C GLN A 188 -7.29 -15.38 0.67
N VAL A 189 -6.24 -14.90 1.35
CA VAL A 189 -5.89 -15.31 2.72
C VAL A 189 -6.95 -14.85 3.72
N ILE A 190 -7.38 -13.58 3.66
CA ILE A 190 -8.41 -13.01 4.53
C ILE A 190 -9.74 -13.76 4.39
N TYR A 191 -10.14 -14.10 3.16
CA TYR A 191 -11.37 -14.85 2.88
C TYR A 191 -11.26 -16.37 3.17
N GLY A 192 -10.06 -16.88 3.49
CA GLY A 192 -9.86 -18.27 3.91
C GLY A 192 -9.78 -19.27 2.76
N TYR A 193 -9.40 -18.85 1.55
CA TYR A 193 -9.26 -19.74 0.39
C TYR A 193 -8.00 -20.62 0.42
N TYR A 194 -7.05 -20.34 1.32
CA TYR A 194 -5.80 -21.10 1.49
C TYR A 194 -5.89 -22.20 2.56
N GLY A 195 -7.04 -22.88 2.67
CA GLY A 195 -7.23 -24.02 3.59
C GLY A 195 -7.23 -23.65 5.09
N ASN A 196 -7.06 -22.37 5.42
CA ASN A 196 -7.11 -21.87 6.78
C ASN A 196 -8.56 -21.54 7.18
N HIS A 197 -8.92 -21.81 8.44
CA HIS A 197 -10.10 -21.18 9.04
C HIS A 197 -9.95 -19.65 8.98
N PRO A 198 -11.04 -18.86 8.92
CA PRO A 198 -10.94 -17.40 8.94
C PRO A 198 -9.97 -16.95 10.03
N THR A 199 -9.11 -15.98 9.74
CA THR A 199 -8.02 -15.46 10.57
C THR A 199 -8.53 -14.74 11.82
N PHE A 200 -9.33 -15.42 12.62
CA PHE A 200 -9.99 -14.86 13.81
C PHE A 200 -8.97 -14.46 14.87
N LEU A 201 -7.85 -15.20 14.94
CA LEU A 201 -6.77 -14.92 15.87
C LEU A 201 -5.74 -13.90 15.32
N ASP A 202 -5.71 -13.72 14.00
CA ASP A 202 -4.75 -12.83 13.31
C ASP A 202 -5.39 -11.51 12.83
N MET A 203 -6.61 -11.17 13.28
CA MET A 203 -7.29 -9.92 12.85
C MET A 203 -6.41 -8.67 12.98
N PRO A 204 -5.67 -8.44 14.09
CA PRO A 204 -4.81 -7.27 14.22
C PRO A 204 -3.66 -7.27 13.21
N LEU A 205 -3.10 -8.45 12.92
CA LEU A 205 -2.02 -8.61 11.95
C LEU A 205 -2.53 -8.38 10.51
N CYS A 206 -3.67 -8.95 10.14
CA CYS A 206 -4.28 -8.73 8.82
C CYS A 206 -4.60 -7.24 8.60
N ALA A 207 -5.16 -6.57 9.60
CA ALA A 207 -5.44 -5.14 9.52
C ALA A 207 -4.16 -4.30 9.44
N LEU A 208 -3.11 -4.69 10.19
CA LEU A 208 -1.80 -4.05 10.14
C LEU A 208 -1.13 -4.21 8.77
N ILE A 209 -1.21 -5.38 8.15
CA ILE A 209 -0.64 -5.61 6.81
C ILE A 209 -1.31 -4.69 5.77
N LEU A 210 -2.65 -4.61 5.75
CA LEU A 210 -3.37 -3.68 4.87
C LEU A 210 -2.96 -2.23 5.09
N PHE A 211 -2.69 -1.85 6.35
CA PHE A 211 -2.17 -0.53 6.68
C PHE A 211 -0.74 -0.32 6.16
N VAL A 212 0.13 -1.32 6.28
CA VAL A 212 1.50 -1.27 5.74
C VAL A 212 1.47 -1.14 4.21
N ASP A 213 0.59 -1.88 3.54
CA ASP A 213 0.41 -1.77 2.09
C ASP A 213 -0.06 -0.36 1.71
N PHE A 214 -1.02 0.20 2.45
CA PHE A 214 -1.46 1.59 2.25
C PHE A 214 -0.28 2.57 2.34
N LEU A 215 0.54 2.49 3.39
CA LEU A 215 1.72 3.36 3.54
C LEU A 215 2.74 3.15 2.41
N GLY A 216 2.97 1.91 2.00
CA GLY A 216 3.89 1.56 0.92
C GLY A 216 3.43 2.11 -0.43
N PHE A 217 2.15 1.96 -0.75
CA PHE A 217 1.56 2.53 -1.97
C PHE A 217 1.56 4.04 -1.93
N TYR A 218 1.25 4.64 -0.78
CA TYR A 218 1.31 6.09 -0.61
C TYR A 218 2.72 6.64 -0.86
N ALA A 219 3.73 6.04 -0.24
CA ALA A 219 5.13 6.44 -0.44
C ALA A 219 5.58 6.25 -1.90
N PHE A 220 5.12 5.19 -2.58
CA PHE A 220 5.41 4.99 -3.99
C PHE A 220 4.74 6.04 -4.88
N LEU A 221 3.46 6.32 -4.68
CA LEU A 221 2.71 7.32 -5.46
C LEU A 221 3.27 8.73 -5.25
N ASP A 222 3.68 9.06 -4.03
CA ASP A 222 4.40 10.31 -3.77
C ASP A 222 5.75 10.37 -4.51
N GLY A 223 6.49 9.26 -4.49
CA GLY A 223 7.75 9.13 -5.23
C GLY A 223 7.60 8.98 -6.75
N ALA A 224 6.39 8.82 -7.29
CA ALA A 224 6.18 8.46 -8.69
C ALA A 224 6.73 9.52 -9.65
N ASP A 225 6.54 10.81 -9.35
CA ASP A 225 7.08 11.90 -10.16
C ASP A 225 8.62 11.94 -10.11
N HIS A 226 9.22 11.66 -8.95
CA HIS A 226 10.68 11.59 -8.83
C HIS A 226 11.26 10.44 -9.63
N ILE A 227 10.58 9.28 -9.64
CA ILE A 227 10.97 8.12 -10.45
C ILE A 227 10.78 8.43 -11.94
N ALA A 228 9.64 9.02 -12.32
CA ALA A 228 9.33 9.43 -13.69
C ALA A 228 10.40 10.38 -14.25
N ASN A 229 10.72 11.43 -13.48
CA ASN A 229 11.77 12.38 -13.81
C ASN A 229 13.14 11.69 -13.95
N SER A 230 13.51 10.83 -13.01
CA SER A 230 14.76 10.06 -13.09
C SER A 230 14.85 9.21 -14.37
N ILE A 231 13.75 8.56 -14.77
CA ILE A 231 13.68 7.79 -16.02
C ILE A 231 13.85 8.70 -17.23
N LEU A 232 13.13 9.83 -17.28
CA LEU A 232 13.21 10.80 -18.39
C LEU A 232 14.66 11.28 -18.59
N TYR A 233 15.34 11.67 -17.51
CA TYR A 233 16.73 12.15 -17.55
C TYR A 233 17.75 11.04 -17.87
N THR A 234 17.45 9.79 -17.53
CA THR A 234 18.35 8.65 -17.83
C THR A 234 18.23 8.22 -19.30
N VAL A 235 17.03 8.29 -19.87
CA VAL A 235 16.76 7.91 -21.26
C VAL A 235 17.30 8.96 -22.25
N ASP A 236 17.39 10.23 -21.86
CA ASP A 236 18.00 11.26 -22.70
C ASP A 236 19.55 11.21 -22.64
N PRO A 237 20.24 10.83 -23.75
CA PRO A 237 21.70 10.74 -23.80
C PRO A 237 22.40 12.10 -23.63
N SER A 238 21.69 13.22 -23.81
CA SER A 238 22.22 14.56 -23.58
C SER A 238 22.17 14.96 -22.10
N ALA A 239 21.07 14.65 -21.42
CA ALA A 239 20.88 14.91 -19.99
C ALA A 239 21.79 14.01 -19.13
N SER A 240 21.93 12.73 -19.46
CA SER A 240 22.86 11.82 -18.76
C SER A 240 24.32 12.31 -18.82
N ARG A 241 24.77 12.84 -19.97
CA ARG A 241 26.11 13.43 -20.13
C ARG A 241 26.29 14.76 -19.39
N PHE A 242 25.20 15.50 -19.16
CA PHE A 242 25.23 16.72 -18.36
C PHE A 242 25.31 16.35 -16.87
N PHE A 243 24.46 15.44 -16.42
CA PHE A 243 24.44 14.96 -15.04
C PHE A 243 25.76 14.30 -14.65
N SER A 244 26.35 13.48 -15.52
CA SER A 244 27.68 12.88 -15.27
C SER A 244 28.78 13.94 -15.12
N ARG A 245 28.67 15.08 -15.81
CA ARG A 245 29.61 16.20 -15.70
C ARG A 245 29.43 16.97 -14.39
N VAL A 246 28.18 17.22 -13.98
CA VAL A 246 27.86 17.88 -12.70
C VAL A 246 28.28 16.99 -11.51
N LEU A 247 27.99 15.70 -11.57
CA LEU A 247 28.32 14.75 -10.51
C LEU A 247 29.84 14.58 -10.38
N LYS A 248 30.57 14.58 -11.49
CA LYS A 248 32.03 14.62 -11.49
C LYS A 248 32.58 15.91 -10.87
N SER A 249 32.00 17.08 -11.19
CA SER A 249 32.49 18.34 -10.60
C SER A 249 32.22 18.47 -9.11
N GLN A 250 31.20 17.78 -8.57
CA GLN A 250 30.89 17.75 -7.13
C GLN A 250 31.73 16.73 -6.35
N LEU A 251 32.23 15.68 -7.02
CA LEU A 251 33.13 14.68 -6.43
C LEU A 251 34.60 15.12 -6.43
N ASP A 252 34.97 16.02 -7.35
CA ASP A 252 36.32 16.60 -7.45
C ASP A 252 36.51 17.83 -6.52
N THR A 253 35.50 18.18 -5.71
CA THR A 253 35.53 19.21 -4.65
C THR A 253 35.48 18.59 -3.27
#